data_AF-B2JR34-F1
#
_entry.id   AF-B2JR34-F1
#
_cell.length_a   1.000
_cell.length_b   1.000
_cell.length_c   1.000
_cell.angle_alpha   90.00
_cell.angle_beta   90.00
_cell.angle_gamma   90.00
#
_symmetry.space_group_name_H-M   'P 1'
#
loop_
_entity.id
_entity.type
_entity.pdbx_description
1 polymer ?
#
loop_
_entity_poly.entity_id
_entity_poly.type
_entity_poly.pdbx_seq_one_letter_code
_entity_poly.pdbx_strand_id
1 'polypeptide(L)'
;MTRTEFEERVGTILRDHGTGTTADLTDELVAYWNGHAVAYVLLHETASGANYEDFVMDDAQWTSWRSWLEAWMDSPTFSVRPEVRHWMSEEPPADADS
;
A
#
# COMPACT_ATOMS: atom_id res chain seq x y z
N MET A 1 2.62 16.05 9.86
CA MET A 1 3.60 14.95 10.00
C MET A 1 4.43 14.83 8.73
N THR A 2 5.60 14.22 8.81
CA THR A 2 6.45 13.85 7.65
C THR A 2 6.00 12.53 7.04
N ARG A 3 6.44 12.22 5.80
CA ARG A 3 6.13 10.94 5.13
C ARG A 3 6.63 9.76 5.95
N THR A 4 7.86 9.87 6.45
CA THR A 4 8.48 8.82 7.27
C THR A 4 7.71 8.57 8.55
N GLU A 5 7.28 9.61 9.28
CA GLU A 5 6.48 9.43 10.50
C GLU A 5 5.13 8.75 10.22
N PHE A 6 4.51 9.03 9.08
CA PHE A 6 3.28 8.36 8.65
C PHE A 6 3.54 6.87 8.36
N GLU A 7 4.55 6.59 7.54
CA GLU A 7 4.93 5.23 7.15
C GLU A 7 5.35 4.38 8.35
N GLU A 8 6.08 4.95 9.31
CA GLU A 8 6.45 4.26 10.55
C GLU A 8 5.23 3.88 11.39
N ARG A 9 4.25 4.79 11.51
CA ARG A 9 3.02 4.52 12.25
C ARG A 9 2.16 3.46 11.57
N VAL A 10 1.88 3.64 10.28
CA VAL A 10 1.08 2.70 9.48
C VAL A 10 1.78 1.34 9.42
N GLY A 11 3.09 1.32 9.18
CA GLY A 11 3.89 0.09 9.15
C GLY A 11 3.86 -0.66 10.48
N THR A 12 3.91 0.05 11.61
CA THR A 12 3.80 -0.57 12.94
C THR A 12 2.44 -1.27 13.12
N ILE A 13 1.34 -0.60 12.73
CA ILE A 13 -0.01 -1.16 12.84
C ILE A 13 -0.15 -2.38 11.92
N LEU A 14 0.23 -2.25 10.65
CA LEU A 14 0.15 -3.34 9.67
C LEU A 14 0.99 -4.56 10.08
N ARG A 15 2.18 -4.32 10.64
CA ARG A 15 3.04 -5.37 11.17
C ARG A 15 2.39 -6.11 12.35
N ASP A 16 1.69 -5.41 13.22
CA ASP A 16 1.00 -5.99 14.38
C ASP A 16 -0.21 -6.83 13.96
N HIS A 17 -0.97 -6.37 12.96
CA HIS A 17 -2.08 -7.14 12.37
C HIS A 17 -1.61 -8.38 11.59
N GLY A 18 -0.41 -8.33 10.99
CA GLY A 18 0.20 -9.43 10.27
C GLY A 18 -0.06 -9.42 8.76
N THR A 19 0.55 -10.40 8.08
CA THR A 19 0.57 -10.52 6.62
C THR A 19 -0.83 -10.64 6.02
N GLY A 20 -1.10 -9.90 4.95
CA GLY A 20 -2.41 -9.90 4.29
C GLY A 20 -3.35 -8.78 4.76
N THR A 21 -2.88 -7.87 5.61
CA THR A 21 -3.63 -6.67 6.00
C THR A 21 -3.16 -5.48 5.18
N THR A 22 -4.11 -4.69 4.68
CA THR A 22 -3.86 -3.40 4.02
C THR A 22 -4.49 -2.27 4.83
N ALA A 23 -3.86 -1.11 4.76
CA ALA A 23 -4.44 0.18 5.09
C ALA A 23 -5.09 0.73 3.83
N ASP A 24 -6.42 0.86 3.84
CA ASP A 24 -7.14 1.38 2.70
C ASP A 24 -7.12 2.92 2.78
N LEU A 25 -6.24 3.53 1.99
CA LEU A 25 -6.10 4.98 1.94
C LEU A 25 -7.25 5.57 1.14
N THR A 26 -7.54 5.01 -0.04
CA THR A 26 -8.74 5.27 -0.83
C THR A 26 -9.34 3.95 -1.33
N ASP A 27 -10.44 4.02 -2.08
CA ASP A 27 -11.01 2.86 -2.76
C ASP A 27 -10.04 2.22 -3.79
N GLU A 28 -9.12 3.03 -4.32
CA GLU A 28 -8.17 2.64 -5.36
C GLU A 28 -6.73 2.59 -4.87
N LEU A 29 -6.40 3.04 -3.65
CA LEU A 29 -5.03 3.08 -3.14
C LEU A 29 -4.94 2.44 -1.78
N VAL A 30 -4.11 1.41 -1.68
CA VAL A 30 -3.88 0.69 -0.44
C VAL A 30 -2.40 0.70 -0.07
N ALA A 31 -2.12 0.73 1.22
CA ALA A 31 -0.79 0.56 1.79
C ALA A 31 -0.69 -0.80 2.49
N TYR A 32 0.44 -1.50 2.34
CA TYR A 32 0.68 -2.78 2.99
C TYR A 32 2.10 -2.87 3.52
N TRP A 33 2.32 -3.78 4.48
CA TRP A 33 3.66 -4.08 4.99
C TRP A 33 4.31 -5.16 4.12
N ASN A 34 5.41 -4.83 3.45
CA ASN A 34 6.13 -5.76 2.57
C ASN A 34 7.21 -6.60 3.30
N GLY A 35 7.30 -6.49 4.62
CA GLY A 35 8.36 -7.13 5.42
C GLY A 35 9.49 -6.17 5.84
N HIS A 36 9.69 -5.08 5.11
CA HIS A 36 10.77 -4.12 5.33
C HIS A 36 10.28 -2.68 5.52
N ALA A 37 9.27 -2.27 4.75
CA ALA A 37 8.70 -0.93 4.74
C ALA A 37 7.21 -0.98 4.35
N VAL A 38 6.56 0.19 4.44
CA VAL A 38 5.24 0.38 3.84
C VAL A 38 5.41 0.52 2.32
N ALA A 39 4.68 -0.31 1.58
CA ALA A 39 4.54 -0.22 0.13
C ALA A 39 3.10 0.14 -0.22
N TYR A 40 2.89 0.73 -1.39
CA TYR A 40 1.57 1.14 -1.87
C TYR A 40 1.24 0.47 -3.18
N VAL A 41 -0.02 0.11 -3.36
CA VAL A 41 -0.54 -0.49 -4.59
C VAL A 41 -1.82 0.22 -4.97
N LEU A 42 -1.93 0.56 -6.25
CA LEU A 42 -3.16 1.00 -6.88
C LEU A 42 -4.01 -0.21 -7.29
N LEU A 43 -5.29 -0.18 -6.93
CA LEU A 43 -6.30 -1.16 -7.28
C LEU A 43 -7.10 -0.63 -8.47
N HIS A 44 -7.09 -1.36 -9.56
CA HIS A 44 -7.87 -1.05 -10.74
C HIS A 44 -8.86 -2.17 -11.04
N GLU A 45 -10.14 -1.89 -10.91
CA GLU A 45 -11.17 -2.83 -11.36
C GLU A 45 -11.29 -2.75 -12.89
N THR A 46 -11.04 -3.88 -13.56
CA THR A 46 -11.22 -4.01 -15.01
C THR A 46 -12.30 -5.04 -15.32
N ALA A 47 -12.83 -5.01 -16.54
CA ALA A 47 -13.80 -6.02 -17.01
C ALA A 47 -13.25 -7.46 -16.97
N SER A 48 -11.92 -7.63 -16.93
CA SER A 48 -11.23 -8.92 -16.88
C SER A 48 -10.84 -9.34 -15.45
N GLY A 49 -11.12 -8.52 -14.44
CA GLY A 49 -10.72 -8.74 -13.05
C GLY A 49 -9.98 -7.54 -12.43
N ALA A 50 -9.50 -7.70 -11.21
CA ALA A 50 -8.69 -6.69 -10.53
C ALA A 50 -7.26 -6.68 -11.07
N ASN A 51 -6.75 -5.48 -11.37
CA ASN A 51 -5.36 -5.21 -11.69
C ASN A 51 -4.72 -4.42 -10.53
N TYR A 52 -3.44 -4.66 -10.31
CA TYR A 52 -2.66 -4.10 -9.21
C TYR A 52 -1.41 -3.45 -9.79
N GLU A 53 -1.17 -2.19 -9.45
CA GLU A 53 0.01 -1.46 -9.91
C GLU A 53 0.78 -0.91 -8.71
N ASP A 54 2.10 -1.12 -8.69
CA ASP A 54 2.95 -0.55 -7.64
C ASP A 54 2.92 0.97 -7.69
N PHE A 55 2.70 1.58 -6.52
CA PHE A 55 2.65 3.03 -6.39
C PHE A 55 3.80 3.53 -5.52
N VAL A 56 4.56 4.49 -6.06
CA VAL A 56 5.62 5.17 -5.32
C VAL A 56 5.14 6.55 -4.93
N MET A 57 4.95 6.76 -3.62
CA MET A 57 4.57 8.07 -3.10
C MET A 57 5.79 9.01 -3.05
N ASP A 58 5.93 9.84 -4.09
CA ASP A 58 6.97 10.87 -4.15
C ASP A 58 6.70 12.08 -3.24
N ASP A 59 7.67 12.99 -3.14
CA ASP A 59 7.60 14.17 -2.27
C ASP A 59 6.54 15.20 -2.69
N ALA A 60 6.28 15.33 -4.00
CA ALA A 60 5.26 16.25 -4.51
C ALA A 60 3.86 15.73 -4.20
N GLN A 61 3.65 14.43 -4.42
CA GLN A 61 2.41 13.73 -4.10
C GLN A 61 2.14 13.76 -2.59
N TRP A 62 3.16 13.45 -1.78
CA TRP A 62 3.07 13.56 -0.34
C TRP A 62 2.66 14.96 0.09
N THR A 63 3.30 15.99 -0.46
CA THR A 63 2.98 17.39 -0.12
C THR A 63 1.53 17.75 -0.43
N SER A 64 1.00 17.23 -1.54
CA SER A 64 -0.41 17.43 -1.94
C SER A 64 -1.38 16.72 -0.99
N TRP A 65 -1.04 15.49 -0.59
CA TRP A 65 -1.95 14.62 0.18
C TRP A 65 -1.76 14.70 1.69
N ARG A 66 -0.71 15.36 2.17
CA ARG A 66 -0.32 15.38 3.59
C ARG A 66 -1.50 15.66 4.52
N SER A 67 -2.23 16.74 4.29
CA SER A 67 -3.34 17.14 5.16
C SER A 67 -4.47 16.10 5.19
N TRP A 68 -4.69 15.40 4.07
CA TRP A 68 -5.70 14.36 3.97
C TRP A 68 -5.23 13.06 4.65
N LEU A 69 -3.97 12.66 4.47
CA LEU A 69 -3.37 11.51 5.18
C LEU A 69 -3.30 11.75 6.70
N GLU A 70 -3.07 12.99 7.11
CA GLU A 70 -3.16 13.41 8.52
C GLU A 70 -4.57 13.23 9.09
N ALA A 71 -5.60 13.58 8.33
CA ALA A 71 -6.99 13.36 8.73
C ALA A 71 -7.36 11.86 8.73
N TRP A 72 -6.91 11.10 7.72
CA TRP A 72 -7.13 9.66 7.63
C TRP A 72 -6.57 8.91 8.85
N MET A 73 -5.43 9.35 9.39
CA MET A 73 -4.83 8.77 10.60
C MET A 73 -5.67 8.91 11.88
N ASP A 74 -6.67 9.80 11.91
CA ASP A 74 -7.61 9.90 13.04
C ASP A 74 -8.62 8.74 13.06
N SER A 75 -8.94 8.19 11.89
CA SER A 75 -9.88 7.08 11.70
C SER A 75 -9.41 6.13 10.59
N PRO A 76 -8.29 5.42 10.80
CA PRO A 76 -7.68 4.60 9.76
C PRO A 76 -8.56 3.38 9.46
N THR A 77 -8.67 3.03 8.18
CA THR A 77 -9.41 1.85 7.72
C THR A 77 -8.45 0.77 7.29
N PHE A 78 -8.66 -0.44 7.80
CA PHE A 78 -7.85 -1.61 7.45
C PHE A 78 -8.74 -2.74 6.96
N SER A 79 -8.25 -3.46 5.97
CA SER A 79 -8.93 -4.62 5.39
C SER A 79 -7.98 -5.80 5.25
N VAL A 80 -8.53 -7.00 5.30
CA VAL A 80 -7.78 -8.23 4.99
C VAL A 80 -7.94 -8.52 3.50
N ARG A 81 -6.81 -8.57 2.79
CA ARG A 81 -6.73 -8.87 1.36
C ARG A 81 -5.78 -10.05 1.14
N PRO A 82 -6.28 -11.26 0.83
CA PRO A 82 -5.42 -12.41 0.58
C PRO A 82 -4.46 -12.19 -0.61
N GLU A 83 -4.83 -11.32 -1.55
CA GLU A 83 -4.06 -10.95 -2.75
C GLU A 83 -2.74 -10.26 -2.42
N VAL A 84 -2.60 -9.65 -1.24
CA VAL A 84 -1.34 -9.04 -0.80
C VAL A 84 -0.21 -10.07 -0.76
N ARG A 85 -0.54 -11.35 -0.48
CA ARG A 85 0.45 -12.44 -0.51
C ARG A 85 1.01 -12.66 -1.91
N HIS A 86 0.22 -12.39 -2.95
CA HIS A 86 0.64 -12.48 -4.34
C HIS A 86 1.58 -11.31 -4.67
N TRP A 87 1.23 -10.08 -4.29
CA TRP A 87 2.09 -8.90 -4.50
C TRP A 87 3.47 -9.05 -3.84
N MET A 88 3.52 -9.66 -2.65
CA MET A 88 4.79 -9.95 -1.97
C MET A 88 5.61 -11.08 -2.64
N SER A 89 4.99 -11.94 -3.44
CA SER A 89 5.63 -13.09 -4.09
C SER A 89 6.08 -12.80 -5.51
N GLU A 90 5.77 -11.62 -6.06
CA GLU A 90 6.25 -11.19 -7.37
C GLU A 90 7.73 -10.77 -7.27
N GLU A 91 8.60 -11.76 -7.05
CA GLU A 91 9.91 -11.71 -7.69
C GLU A 91 9.65 -11.49 -9.18
N PRO A 92 10.26 -10.48 -9.83
CA PRO A 92 10.10 -10.31 -11.27
C PRO A 92 10.41 -11.65 -11.94
N PRO A 93 9.66 -12.07 -12.98
CA PRO A 93 10.02 -13.28 -13.69
C PRO A 93 11.46 -13.10 -14.17
N ALA A 94 12.38 -13.87 -13.57
CA ALA A 94 13.70 -14.03 -14.12
C ALA A 94 13.49 -14.60 -15.53
N ASP A 95 13.80 -13.76 -16.52
CA ASP A 95 13.89 -14.10 -17.93
C ASP A 95 12.56 -14.30 -18.69
N ALA A 96 12.24 -13.32 -19.54
CA ALA A 96 11.67 -13.59 -20.85
C ALA A 96 12.46 -12.79 -21.91
N ASP A 97 13.77 -13.00 -21.92
CA ASP A 97 14.58 -12.85 -23.13
C ASP A 97 14.48 -14.18 -23.88
N SER A 98 13.73 -14.21 -24.98
CA SER A 98 13.88 -15.22 -26.03
C SER A 98 13.35 -14.74 -27.38
#